data_AF-A0A4Q5XZ63-F1
#
_entry.id   AF-A0A4Q5XZ63-F1
#
_cell.length_a   1.000
_cell.length_b   1.000
_cell.length_c   1.000
_cell.angle_alpha   90.00
_cell.angle_beta   90.00
_cell.angle_gamma   90.00
#
_symmetry.space_group_name_H-M   'P 1'
#
loop_
_entity.id
_entity.type
_entity.pdbx_description
1 polymer ?
#
loop_
_entity_poly.entity_id
_entity_poly.type
_entity_poly.pdbx_seq_one_letter_code
_entity_poly.pdbx_strand_id
1 'polypeptide(L)'
;ANFHISFADSATGLVMNADSMPMHWEENFDFGGYYVYATKTCQPQENFFGLGDKSGNFNLRGKSFQNWNTDAYSYGWDQDPLYRTIPFYTGIYEGKAYGIFFDNTFRSYFDFGKEDHEKTSFWADGGELQFYYIHGPHFMDVIKRYQSLTGTHPMPPKWALGYHQCRWSYYPEQKVKDLAEGFRSRQIPCDAIYLDIDYMDGYRCFTWNKKYFPDPVRMIRELAADGFKTVVMIDPGIKVDENYWVFKEGKENNYFCRRSDDYFMEGHVWPGRCQFPDFTNPVVREWWGGLYEGLVDAGVAGFWNDMNEPAVFGAGTFPNDVRHNYEFFVRSNFI
;
A
#
# COMPACT_ATOMS: atom_id res chain seq x y z
N ALA A 1 -29.74 -20.27 -9.87
CA ALA A 1 -29.26 -21.55 -10.43
C ALA A 1 -27.85 -21.75 -9.91
N ASN A 2 -27.54 -22.93 -9.35
CA ASN A 2 -26.18 -23.25 -8.93
C ASN A 2 -25.41 -23.61 -10.19
N PHE A 3 -24.50 -22.74 -10.63
CA PHE A 3 -23.65 -23.00 -11.77
C PHE A 3 -22.19 -23.02 -11.32
N HIS A 4 -21.38 -23.82 -12.01
CA HIS A 4 -19.94 -23.93 -11.80
C HIS A 4 -19.23 -23.41 -13.04
N ILE A 5 -18.12 -22.73 -12.85
CA ILE A 5 -17.22 -22.29 -13.91
C ILE A 5 -15.94 -23.13 -13.86
N SER A 6 -15.42 -23.50 -15.04
CA SER A 6 -14.08 -24.04 -15.19
C SER A 6 -13.35 -23.41 -16.37
N PHE A 7 -12.03 -23.35 -16.27
CA PHE A 7 -11.13 -22.83 -17.28
C PHE A 7 -10.18 -23.94 -17.70
N ALA A 8 -10.24 -24.32 -18.98
CA ALA A 8 -9.40 -25.35 -19.56
C ALA A 8 -8.57 -24.79 -20.72
N ASP A 9 -7.37 -25.33 -20.87
CA ASP A 9 -6.53 -25.14 -22.05
C ASP A 9 -7.23 -25.76 -23.27
N SER A 10 -7.54 -24.94 -24.28
CA SER A 10 -8.29 -25.42 -25.45
C SER A 10 -7.50 -26.38 -26.34
N ALA A 11 -6.17 -26.36 -26.27
CA ALA A 11 -5.31 -27.23 -27.06
C ALA A 11 -5.10 -28.59 -26.39
N THR A 12 -4.99 -28.64 -25.05
CA THR A 12 -4.72 -29.88 -24.32
C THR A 12 -5.93 -30.43 -23.57
N GLY A 13 -7.01 -29.66 -23.42
CA GLY A 13 -8.15 -30.01 -22.56
C GLY A 13 -7.85 -30.02 -21.06
N LEU A 14 -6.66 -29.54 -20.65
CA LEU A 14 -6.25 -29.56 -19.24
C LEU A 14 -7.02 -28.48 -18.48
N VAL A 15 -7.77 -28.89 -17.45
CA VAL A 15 -8.50 -27.97 -16.57
C VAL A 15 -7.51 -27.31 -15.62
N MET A 16 -7.32 -26.01 -15.77
CA MET A 16 -6.35 -25.22 -15.00
C MET A 16 -6.95 -24.68 -13.70
N ASN A 17 -8.24 -24.34 -13.70
CA ASN A 17 -8.95 -23.82 -12.54
C ASN A 17 -10.43 -24.16 -12.68
N ALA A 18 -11.08 -24.62 -11.61
CA ALA A 18 -12.49 -24.98 -11.63
C ALA A 18 -13.15 -24.74 -10.27
N ASP A 19 -14.42 -24.39 -10.26
CA ASP A 19 -15.22 -24.22 -9.04
C ASP A 19 -15.45 -25.57 -8.36
N SER A 20 -14.99 -25.70 -7.10
CA SER A 20 -15.34 -26.84 -6.26
C SER A 20 -16.76 -26.71 -5.71
N MET A 21 -17.25 -25.48 -5.55
CA MET A 21 -18.61 -25.16 -5.09
C MET A 21 -19.15 -23.96 -5.88
N PRO A 22 -20.48 -23.81 -6.01
CA PRO A 22 -21.05 -22.60 -6.59
C PRO A 22 -20.60 -21.37 -5.79
N MET A 23 -20.20 -20.33 -6.52
CA MET A 23 -20.00 -19.01 -5.93
C MET A 23 -21.27 -18.55 -5.23
N HIS A 24 -21.12 -17.94 -4.06
CA HIS A 24 -22.26 -17.54 -3.24
C HIS A 24 -21.91 -16.32 -2.38
N TRP A 25 -22.95 -15.78 -1.77
CA TRP A 25 -22.84 -14.74 -0.78
C TRP A 25 -23.48 -15.19 0.53
N GLU A 26 -22.97 -14.69 1.64
CA GLU A 26 -23.52 -14.94 2.98
C GLU A 26 -23.75 -13.61 3.69
N GLU A 27 -24.85 -13.48 4.41
CA GLU A 27 -25.15 -12.24 5.12
C GLU A 27 -24.16 -11.99 6.25
N ASN A 28 -23.65 -10.77 6.33
CA ASN A 28 -22.78 -10.32 7.39
C ASN A 28 -23.58 -9.55 8.45
N PHE A 29 -23.82 -10.17 9.60
CA PHE A 29 -24.61 -9.56 10.67
C PHE A 29 -23.81 -8.59 11.55
N ASP A 30 -22.48 -8.64 11.55
CA ASP A 30 -21.64 -7.84 12.45
C ASP A 30 -21.55 -6.38 12.02
N PHE A 31 -21.42 -6.13 10.72
CA PHE A 31 -21.37 -4.77 10.15
C PHE A 31 -22.36 -4.54 8.99
N GLY A 32 -23.19 -5.53 8.68
CA GLY A 32 -24.16 -5.46 7.59
C GLY A 32 -23.54 -5.78 6.23
N GLY A 33 -24.39 -6.18 5.28
CA GLY A 33 -23.97 -6.51 3.90
C GLY A 33 -23.78 -8.01 3.71
N TYR A 34 -22.93 -8.38 2.74
CA TYR A 34 -22.70 -9.76 2.37
C TYR A 34 -21.21 -10.06 2.21
N TYR A 35 -20.76 -11.17 2.76
CA TYR A 35 -19.54 -11.82 2.31
C TYR A 35 -19.73 -12.37 0.90
N VAL A 36 -18.67 -12.35 0.09
CA VAL A 36 -18.67 -12.92 -1.26
C VAL A 36 -17.60 -14.00 -1.38
N TYR A 37 -17.97 -15.21 -1.80
CA TYR A 37 -17.07 -16.38 -1.79
C TYR A 37 -16.90 -17.01 -3.17
N ALA A 38 -15.65 -17.38 -3.47
CA ALA A 38 -15.31 -18.29 -4.55
C ALA A 38 -14.41 -19.42 -4.04
N THR A 39 -14.84 -20.67 -4.24
CA THR A 39 -14.10 -21.86 -3.85
C THR A 39 -13.76 -22.68 -5.09
N LYS A 40 -12.46 -22.86 -5.32
CA LYS A 40 -11.89 -23.61 -6.44
C LYS A 40 -11.38 -24.97 -5.96
N THR A 41 -11.28 -25.91 -6.88
CA THR A 41 -10.54 -27.16 -6.66
C THR A 41 -9.04 -26.86 -6.62
N CYS A 42 -8.37 -27.34 -5.58
CA CYS A 42 -6.90 -27.30 -5.47
C CYS A 42 -6.32 -28.59 -6.04
N GLN A 43 -5.57 -28.48 -7.13
CA GLN A 43 -5.00 -29.66 -7.78
C GLN A 43 -3.85 -30.24 -6.94
N PRO A 44 -3.59 -31.55 -7.04
CA PRO A 44 -2.40 -32.15 -6.45
C PRO A 44 -1.13 -31.47 -6.97
N GLN A 45 -0.23 -31.12 -6.04
CA GLN A 45 1.06 -30.45 -6.35
C GLN A 45 0.95 -29.06 -7.01
N GLU A 46 -0.23 -28.44 -7.00
CA GLU A 46 -0.40 -27.06 -7.44
C GLU A 46 0.31 -26.09 -6.50
N ASN A 47 1.07 -25.16 -7.06
CA ASN A 47 1.82 -24.15 -6.32
C ASN A 47 1.25 -22.76 -6.56
N PHE A 48 1.22 -21.94 -5.52
CA PHE A 48 0.58 -20.62 -5.54
C PHE A 48 1.59 -19.54 -5.15
N PHE A 49 1.57 -18.41 -5.86
CA PHE A 49 2.48 -17.27 -5.64
C PHE A 49 1.75 -15.95 -5.82
N GLY A 50 2.08 -14.91 -5.05
CA GLY A 50 1.50 -13.58 -5.20
C GLY A 50 1.06 -12.97 -3.86
N LEU A 51 -0.13 -12.35 -3.85
CA LEU A 51 -0.79 -11.67 -2.73
C LEU A 51 -0.19 -10.38 -2.20
N GLY A 52 0.94 -9.92 -2.74
CA GLY A 52 1.64 -8.79 -2.13
C GLY A 52 2.27 -9.24 -0.82
N ASP A 53 2.46 -8.36 0.14
CA ASP A 53 3.43 -8.60 1.19
C ASP A 53 3.02 -9.76 2.12
N LYS A 54 3.83 -10.84 2.11
CA LYS A 54 3.77 -11.99 3.02
C LYS A 54 5.18 -12.30 3.52
N SER A 55 5.34 -12.36 4.84
CA SER A 55 6.62 -12.50 5.56
C SER A 55 7.13 -13.96 5.67
N GLY A 56 6.79 -14.80 4.70
CA GLY A 56 7.05 -16.24 4.75
C GLY A 56 7.61 -16.82 3.47
N ASN A 57 7.45 -18.13 3.29
CA ASN A 57 7.79 -18.81 2.05
C ASN A 57 7.01 -18.27 0.86
N PHE A 58 7.67 -18.17 -0.31
CA PHE A 58 7.05 -17.74 -1.56
C PHE A 58 5.88 -18.60 -2.03
N ASN A 59 5.95 -19.92 -1.81
CA ASN A 59 4.86 -20.81 -2.15
C ASN A 59 3.79 -20.76 -1.06
N LEU A 60 2.59 -20.37 -1.45
CA LEU A 60 1.46 -20.13 -0.58
C LEU A 60 0.65 -21.40 -0.27
N ARG A 61 0.93 -22.54 -0.94
CA ARG A 61 0.21 -23.80 -0.73
C ARG A 61 0.21 -24.22 0.74
N GLY A 62 -0.97 -24.61 1.25
CA GLY A 62 -1.16 -25.06 2.63
C GLY A 62 -1.21 -23.92 3.64
N LYS A 63 -1.29 -22.66 3.19
CA LYS A 63 -1.40 -21.47 4.04
C LYS A 63 -2.69 -20.71 3.74
N SER A 64 -3.07 -19.87 4.69
CA SER A 64 -4.16 -18.90 4.53
C SER A 64 -3.65 -17.52 4.91
N PHE A 65 -4.19 -16.50 4.27
CA PHE A 65 -3.76 -15.11 4.40
C PHE A 65 -4.95 -14.16 4.37
N GLN A 66 -4.80 -13.06 5.08
CA GLN A 66 -5.68 -11.92 5.05
C GLN A 66 -5.00 -10.77 4.28
N ASN A 67 -5.77 -10.12 3.43
CA ASN A 67 -5.42 -8.87 2.79
C ASN A 67 -6.12 -7.72 3.52
N TRP A 68 -5.34 -7.08 4.39
CA TRP A 68 -5.74 -5.86 5.10
C TRP A 68 -4.51 -5.03 5.47
N ASN A 69 -4.25 -3.93 4.75
CA ASN A 69 -3.07 -3.09 5.01
C ASN A 69 -3.04 -2.66 6.50
N THR A 70 -1.98 -3.05 7.20
CA THR A 70 -1.83 -2.87 8.65
C THR A 70 -0.38 -2.54 8.99
N ASP A 71 -0.16 -1.53 9.84
CA ASP A 71 1.15 -1.22 10.39
C ASP A 71 1.57 -2.35 11.35
N ALA A 72 2.41 -3.24 10.81
CA ALA A 72 2.91 -4.43 11.46
C ALA A 72 4.35 -4.19 11.95
N TYR A 73 4.54 -3.21 12.84
CA TYR A 73 5.87 -2.83 13.34
C TYR A 73 6.72 -4.04 13.75
N SER A 74 7.95 -4.09 13.21
CA SER A 74 8.93 -5.16 13.48
C SER A 74 8.37 -6.57 13.22
N TYR A 75 7.62 -6.75 12.13
CA TYR A 75 6.96 -8.01 11.82
C TYR A 75 7.91 -9.23 11.85
N GLY A 76 7.36 -10.36 12.31
CA GLY A 76 8.05 -11.65 12.35
C GLY A 76 7.85 -12.49 11.09
N TRP A 77 8.54 -13.63 11.04
CA TRP A 77 8.33 -14.64 10.00
C TRP A 77 6.89 -15.20 10.08
N ASP A 78 6.24 -15.35 8.92
CA ASP A 78 4.84 -15.79 8.79
C ASP A 78 3.80 -14.90 9.52
N GLN A 79 4.16 -13.66 9.88
CA GLN A 79 3.20 -12.65 10.34
C GLN A 79 2.35 -12.12 9.19
N ASP A 80 1.04 -12.06 9.41
CA ASP A 80 0.01 -11.58 8.50
C ASP A 80 -1.16 -11.00 9.34
N PRO A 81 -1.77 -9.86 8.94
CA PRO A 81 -1.48 -9.06 7.75
C PRO A 81 -0.26 -8.14 7.91
N LEU A 82 0.13 -7.49 6.79
CA LEU A 82 1.25 -6.54 6.67
C LEU A 82 0.81 -5.27 5.93
N TYR A 83 1.77 -4.48 5.44
CA TYR A 83 1.56 -3.11 4.94
C TYR A 83 0.83 -3.01 3.59
N ARG A 84 0.93 -4.05 2.75
CA ARG A 84 0.48 -3.98 1.34
C ARG A 84 -0.26 -5.22 0.90
N THR A 85 -1.34 -4.97 0.18
CA THR A 85 -2.21 -5.99 -0.40
C THR A 85 -2.24 -5.87 -1.91
N ILE A 86 -2.07 -7.01 -2.58
CA ILE A 86 -2.29 -7.11 -4.02
C ILE A 86 -3.12 -8.39 -4.18
N PRO A 87 -4.45 -8.32 -4.39
CA PRO A 87 -5.32 -9.49 -4.43
C PRO A 87 -5.19 -10.27 -5.76
N PHE A 88 -3.97 -10.57 -6.15
CA PHE A 88 -3.59 -11.32 -7.33
C PHE A 88 -2.67 -12.47 -6.94
N TYR A 89 -2.98 -13.67 -7.41
CA TYR A 89 -2.07 -14.82 -7.32
C TYR A 89 -1.96 -15.55 -8.65
N THR A 90 -0.86 -16.26 -8.82
CA THR A 90 -0.66 -17.22 -9.90
C THR A 90 -0.69 -18.64 -9.35
N GLY A 91 -1.43 -19.53 -10.00
CA GLY A 91 -1.36 -20.98 -9.78
C GLY A 91 -0.49 -21.64 -10.85
N ILE A 92 0.34 -22.61 -10.45
CA ILE A 92 1.14 -23.43 -11.35
C ILE A 92 0.78 -24.89 -11.13
N TYR A 93 0.27 -25.53 -12.18
CA TYR A 93 -0.12 -26.94 -12.20
C TYR A 93 0.39 -27.59 -13.48
N GLU A 94 1.00 -28.77 -13.38
CA GLU A 94 1.65 -29.50 -14.48
C GLU A 94 2.58 -28.63 -15.34
N GLY A 95 3.31 -27.71 -14.69
CA GLY A 95 4.25 -26.80 -15.37
C GLY A 95 3.59 -25.67 -16.17
N LYS A 96 2.26 -25.53 -16.13
CA LYS A 96 1.51 -24.44 -16.74
C LYS A 96 0.99 -23.48 -15.68
N ALA A 97 1.02 -22.19 -15.99
CA ALA A 97 0.56 -21.13 -15.10
C ALA A 97 -0.82 -20.59 -15.49
N TYR A 98 -1.54 -20.08 -14.51
CA TYR A 98 -2.66 -19.16 -14.67
C TYR A 98 -2.60 -18.09 -13.57
N GLY A 99 -3.40 -17.05 -13.69
CA GLY A 99 -3.56 -16.01 -12.68
C GLY A 99 -5.02 -15.81 -12.30
N ILE A 100 -5.24 -15.43 -11.04
CA ILE A 100 -6.52 -14.93 -10.54
C ILE A 100 -6.25 -13.57 -9.94
N PHE A 101 -6.90 -12.54 -10.48
CA PHE A 101 -6.96 -11.22 -9.86
C PHE A 101 -8.36 -11.04 -9.29
N PHE A 102 -8.48 -11.04 -7.96
CA PHE A 102 -9.72 -10.77 -7.25
C PHE A 102 -9.85 -9.25 -7.05
N ASP A 103 -10.64 -8.61 -7.90
CA ASP A 103 -10.76 -7.16 -8.00
C ASP A 103 -11.75 -6.64 -6.97
N ASN A 104 -11.29 -6.65 -5.72
CA ASN A 104 -12.09 -6.27 -4.56
C ASN A 104 -11.20 -5.56 -3.53
N THR A 105 -11.66 -4.39 -3.07
CA THR A 105 -10.92 -3.52 -2.14
C THR A 105 -11.32 -3.72 -0.68
N PHE A 106 -12.32 -4.54 -0.39
CA PHE A 106 -12.67 -4.90 0.97
C PHE A 106 -11.59 -5.80 1.57
N ARG A 107 -11.61 -5.92 2.90
CA ARG A 107 -10.82 -6.94 3.60
C ARG A 107 -11.12 -8.29 2.97
N SER A 108 -10.08 -8.92 2.45
CA SER A 108 -10.20 -10.19 1.72
C SER A 108 -9.30 -11.25 2.33
N TYR A 109 -9.64 -12.50 2.05
CA TYR A 109 -8.95 -13.65 2.60
C TYR A 109 -8.74 -14.66 1.49
N PHE A 110 -7.65 -15.41 1.62
CA PHE A 110 -7.22 -16.41 0.65
C PHE A 110 -6.78 -17.65 1.42
N ASP A 111 -7.34 -18.81 1.07
CA ASP A 111 -6.94 -20.11 1.58
C ASP A 111 -6.42 -20.96 0.43
N PHE A 112 -5.17 -21.42 0.51
CA PHE A 112 -4.53 -22.23 -0.53
C PHE A 112 -4.42 -23.70 -0.10
N GLY A 113 -5.50 -24.22 0.47
CA GLY A 113 -5.60 -25.61 0.93
C GLY A 113 -5.03 -25.82 2.32
N LYS A 114 -5.18 -24.83 3.21
CA LYS A 114 -4.84 -24.97 4.65
C LYS A 114 -5.99 -25.64 5.40
N GLU A 115 -7.22 -25.22 5.15
CA GLU A 115 -8.41 -25.83 5.76
C GLU A 115 -8.78 -27.17 5.12
N ASP A 116 -8.75 -27.23 3.78
CA ASP A 116 -9.05 -28.43 3.00
C ASP A 116 -8.06 -28.52 1.83
N HIS A 117 -7.19 -29.54 1.83
CA HIS A 117 -6.12 -29.68 0.84
C HIS A 117 -6.60 -29.85 -0.60
N GLU A 118 -7.89 -30.16 -0.81
CA GLU A 118 -8.52 -30.28 -2.13
C GLU A 118 -9.20 -28.97 -2.59
N LYS A 119 -9.13 -27.91 -1.79
CA LYS A 119 -9.79 -26.62 -2.09
C LYS A 119 -8.84 -25.43 -1.99
N THR A 120 -9.16 -24.40 -2.74
CA THR A 120 -8.56 -23.07 -2.64
C THR A 120 -9.68 -22.05 -2.68
N SER A 121 -9.72 -21.16 -1.71
CA SER A 121 -10.82 -20.21 -1.56
C SER A 121 -10.30 -18.79 -1.54
N PHE A 122 -11.09 -17.87 -2.07
CA PHE A 122 -10.91 -16.45 -1.81
C PHE A 122 -12.27 -15.80 -1.58
N TRP A 123 -12.31 -14.89 -0.61
CA TRP A 123 -13.53 -14.21 -0.22
C TRP A 123 -13.23 -12.82 0.34
N ALA A 124 -14.26 -12.00 0.46
CA ALA A 124 -14.15 -10.66 1.04
C ALA A 124 -15.34 -10.35 1.95
N ASP A 125 -15.09 -9.43 2.89
CA ASP A 125 -16.07 -8.88 3.83
C ASP A 125 -17.18 -8.06 3.16
N GLY A 126 -17.07 -7.79 1.86
CA GLY A 126 -18.04 -7.03 1.08
C GLY A 126 -17.63 -6.85 -0.37
N GLY A 127 -18.31 -5.94 -1.05
CA GLY A 127 -18.10 -5.65 -2.48
C GLY A 127 -18.70 -6.73 -3.39
N GLU A 128 -18.38 -6.64 -4.68
CA GLU A 128 -18.83 -7.61 -5.67
C GLU A 128 -17.86 -8.78 -5.78
N LEU A 129 -18.37 -9.96 -6.14
CA LEU A 129 -17.52 -11.10 -6.51
C LEU A 129 -17.00 -10.92 -7.94
N GLN A 130 -16.04 -10.01 -8.11
CA GLN A 130 -15.39 -9.73 -9.40
C GLN A 130 -13.98 -10.30 -9.41
N PHE A 131 -13.71 -11.28 -10.26
CA PHE A 131 -12.35 -11.77 -10.47
C PHE A 131 -12.06 -12.04 -11.95
N TYR A 132 -10.78 -11.93 -12.30
CA TYR A 132 -10.26 -12.16 -13.64
C TYR A 132 -9.45 -13.44 -13.66
N TYR A 133 -9.79 -14.37 -14.57
CA TYR A 133 -8.93 -15.48 -14.93
C TYR A 133 -7.95 -15.05 -16.02
N ILE A 134 -6.66 -15.23 -15.77
CA ILE A 134 -5.58 -14.83 -16.67
C ILE A 134 -4.84 -16.10 -17.12
N HIS A 135 -5.10 -16.52 -18.35
CA HIS A 135 -4.50 -17.74 -18.89
C HIS A 135 -2.97 -17.61 -19.08
N GLY A 136 -2.24 -18.72 -19.01
CA GLY A 136 -0.81 -18.84 -19.32
C GLY A 136 -0.54 -19.23 -20.79
N PRO A 137 0.35 -20.21 -21.07
CA PRO A 137 0.85 -21.24 -20.15
C PRO A 137 2.11 -20.85 -19.37
N HIS A 138 2.86 -19.84 -19.80
CA HIS A 138 4.07 -19.42 -19.09
C HIS A 138 3.73 -18.40 -18.00
N PHE A 139 4.41 -18.52 -16.86
CA PHE A 139 4.26 -17.58 -15.74
C PHE A 139 4.39 -16.11 -16.17
N MET A 140 5.38 -15.81 -17.01
CA MET A 140 5.62 -14.45 -17.51
C MET A 140 4.50 -13.92 -18.41
N ASP A 141 3.77 -14.78 -19.11
CA ASP A 141 2.62 -14.34 -19.92
C ASP A 141 1.46 -13.91 -19.02
N VAL A 142 1.24 -14.64 -17.92
CA VAL A 142 0.25 -14.27 -16.90
C VAL A 142 0.57 -12.90 -16.31
N ILE A 143 1.84 -12.66 -15.94
CA ILE A 143 2.27 -11.35 -15.39
C ILE A 143 2.09 -10.22 -16.41
N LYS A 144 2.50 -10.41 -17.67
CA LYS A 144 2.33 -9.39 -18.72
C LYS A 144 0.85 -9.06 -18.96
N ARG A 145 -0.02 -10.06 -18.97
CA ARG A 145 -1.47 -9.87 -19.13
C ARG A 145 -2.08 -9.18 -17.92
N TYR A 146 -1.67 -9.54 -16.70
CA TYR A 146 -2.05 -8.81 -15.50
C TYR A 146 -1.66 -7.32 -15.58
N GLN A 147 -0.42 -7.03 -16.01
CA GLN A 147 0.05 -5.64 -16.21
C GLN A 147 -0.72 -4.89 -17.31
N SER A 148 -1.27 -5.58 -18.31
CA SER A 148 -2.14 -4.93 -19.30
C SER A 148 -3.48 -4.47 -18.72
N LEU A 149 -3.91 -5.06 -17.59
CA LEU A 149 -5.12 -4.67 -16.85
C LEU A 149 -4.81 -3.60 -15.79
N THR A 150 -3.70 -3.75 -15.06
CA THR A 150 -3.41 -2.93 -13.86
C THR A 150 -2.34 -1.86 -14.06
N GLY A 151 -1.76 -1.79 -15.26
CA GLY A 151 -0.72 -0.84 -15.61
C GLY A 151 0.70 -1.37 -15.41
N THR A 152 1.65 -0.69 -16.03
CA THR A 152 3.09 -0.96 -15.91
C THR A 152 3.77 0.09 -15.04
N HIS A 153 4.90 -0.24 -14.47
CA HIS A 153 5.72 0.70 -13.71
C HIS A 153 6.13 1.91 -14.58
N PRO A 154 6.02 3.15 -14.06
CA PRO A 154 6.62 4.30 -14.72
C PRO A 154 8.15 4.14 -14.76
N MET A 155 8.80 4.73 -15.76
CA MET A 155 10.26 4.69 -15.88
C MET A 155 10.90 5.42 -14.70
N PRO A 156 11.67 4.75 -13.83
CA PRO A 156 12.29 5.42 -12.70
C PRO A 156 13.43 6.33 -13.17
N PRO A 157 13.73 7.42 -12.44
CA PRO A 157 14.92 8.20 -12.73
C PRO A 157 16.18 7.37 -12.42
N LYS A 158 17.24 7.54 -13.21
CA LYS A 158 18.45 6.70 -13.13
C LYS A 158 19.05 6.61 -11.72
N TRP A 159 19.05 7.71 -10.96
CA TRP A 159 19.59 7.78 -9.60
C TRP A 159 18.83 6.87 -8.61
N ALA A 160 17.56 6.56 -8.88
CA ALA A 160 16.75 5.70 -8.02
C ALA A 160 17.25 4.24 -8.02
N LEU A 161 18.03 3.83 -9.03
CA LEU A 161 18.64 2.49 -9.12
C LEU A 161 20.00 2.40 -8.40
N GLY A 162 20.52 3.54 -7.92
CA GLY A 162 21.78 3.62 -7.19
C GLY A 162 21.68 3.12 -5.74
N TYR A 163 22.72 3.36 -4.95
CA TYR A 163 22.68 3.09 -3.51
C TYR A 163 22.09 4.28 -2.75
N HIS A 164 21.15 4.01 -1.85
CA HIS A 164 20.45 5.02 -1.04
C HIS A 164 20.80 4.81 0.44
N GLN A 165 21.19 5.87 1.13
CA GLN A 165 21.45 5.84 2.56
C GLN A 165 20.27 6.45 3.32
N CYS A 166 19.66 5.65 4.21
CA CYS A 166 18.59 6.07 5.09
C CYS A 166 18.84 5.57 6.53
N ARG A 167 18.29 6.29 7.50
CA ARG A 167 18.21 5.93 8.91
C ARG A 167 17.18 6.85 9.58
N TRP A 168 16.43 6.33 10.54
CA TRP A 168 15.77 7.14 11.58
C TRP A 168 16.77 7.45 12.72
N SER A 169 17.32 8.66 12.88
CA SER A 169 17.35 9.78 11.94
C SER A 169 18.77 10.37 11.80
N TYR A 170 18.95 11.24 10.82
CA TYR A 170 20.12 12.11 10.65
C TYR A 170 19.77 13.56 11.01
N TYR A 171 20.15 14.01 12.19
CA TYR A 171 20.00 15.41 12.63
C TYR A 171 21.03 15.75 13.71
N PRO A 172 21.50 17.01 13.79
CA PRO A 172 21.18 18.16 12.92
C PRO A 172 21.87 18.06 11.54
N GLU A 173 21.72 19.10 10.70
CA GLU A 173 22.33 19.27 9.37
C GLU A 173 23.79 18.76 9.29
N GLN A 174 24.61 19.03 10.32
CA GLN A 174 26.01 18.60 10.34
C GLN A 174 26.18 17.08 10.20
N LYS A 175 25.31 16.26 10.82
CA LYS A 175 25.40 14.80 10.68
C LYS A 175 25.16 14.33 9.25
N VAL A 176 24.31 15.04 8.50
CA VAL A 176 24.04 14.74 7.09
C VAL A 176 25.27 15.07 6.25
N LYS A 177 25.95 16.19 6.55
CA LYS A 177 27.21 16.59 5.89
C LYS A 177 28.35 15.62 6.17
N ASP A 178 28.54 15.26 7.44
CA ASP A 178 29.57 14.30 7.85
C ASP A 178 29.35 12.93 7.17
N LEU A 179 28.09 12.52 7.02
CA LEU A 179 27.71 11.29 6.31
C LEU A 179 28.08 11.38 4.81
N ALA A 180 27.69 12.45 4.14
CA ALA A 180 28.00 12.69 2.72
C ALA A 180 29.51 12.70 2.47
N GLU A 181 30.27 13.43 3.29
CA GLU A 181 31.74 13.46 3.26
C GLU A 181 32.33 12.06 3.53
N GLY A 182 31.74 11.30 4.46
CA GLY A 182 32.11 9.93 4.75
C GLY A 182 32.03 9.01 3.53
N PHE A 183 30.96 9.10 2.74
CA PHE A 183 30.84 8.34 1.49
C PHE A 183 31.92 8.74 0.47
N ARG A 184 32.12 10.05 0.28
CA ARG A 184 33.08 10.57 -0.71
C ARG A 184 34.52 10.24 -0.34
N SER A 185 34.92 10.47 0.91
CA SER A 185 36.27 10.16 1.43
C SER A 185 36.60 8.66 1.38
N ARG A 186 35.61 7.79 1.56
CA ARG A 186 35.76 6.32 1.50
C ARG A 186 35.56 5.74 0.10
N GLN A 187 35.28 6.58 -0.90
CA GLN A 187 35.01 6.17 -2.27
C GLN A 187 33.87 5.14 -2.38
N ILE A 188 32.84 5.27 -1.55
CA ILE A 188 31.65 4.42 -1.58
C ILE A 188 30.57 5.15 -2.41
N PRO A 189 30.08 4.57 -3.52
CA PRO A 189 29.00 5.16 -4.31
C PRO A 189 27.71 5.27 -3.49
N CYS A 190 27.08 6.43 -3.57
CA CYS A 190 25.79 6.70 -2.96
C CYS A 190 25.12 7.84 -3.72
N ASP A 191 23.89 7.59 -4.19
CA ASP A 191 23.12 8.46 -5.07
C ASP A 191 22.08 9.27 -4.31
N ALA A 192 21.61 8.81 -3.15
CA ALA A 192 20.62 9.54 -2.36
C ALA A 192 20.80 9.41 -0.85
N ILE A 193 20.46 10.48 -0.14
CA ILE A 193 20.40 10.55 1.31
C ILE A 193 18.98 10.91 1.74
N TYR A 194 18.44 10.14 2.68
CA TYR A 194 17.08 10.28 3.16
C TYR A 194 17.06 11.06 4.48
N LEU A 195 16.07 11.94 4.62
CA LEU A 195 15.76 12.62 5.88
C LEU A 195 14.44 12.07 6.43
N ASP A 196 14.55 11.38 7.55
CA ASP A 196 13.43 10.87 8.34
C ASP A 196 12.80 11.99 9.19
N ILE A 197 11.71 11.70 9.89
CA ILE A 197 10.78 12.65 10.55
C ILE A 197 11.40 13.77 11.39
N ASP A 198 12.62 13.61 11.95
CA ASP A 198 13.31 14.65 12.73
C ASP A 198 13.71 15.90 11.93
N TYR A 199 13.61 15.89 10.60
CA TYR A 199 13.78 17.11 9.80
C TYR A 199 12.62 18.11 9.97
N MET A 200 11.44 17.62 10.36
CA MET A 200 10.22 18.40 10.50
C MET A 200 10.16 19.18 11.82
N ASP A 201 9.47 20.33 11.83
CA ASP A 201 9.23 21.07 13.06
C ASP A 201 8.08 20.45 13.88
N GLY A 202 8.44 19.76 14.97
CA GLY A 202 7.46 19.10 15.85
C GLY A 202 6.68 17.98 15.15
N TYR A 203 7.31 17.33 14.16
CA TYR A 203 6.76 16.30 13.29
C TYR A 203 5.57 16.77 12.44
N ARG A 204 5.50 18.08 12.14
CA ARG A 204 4.52 18.64 11.20
C ARG A 204 5.03 18.47 9.77
N CYS A 205 4.30 17.72 8.94
CA CYS A 205 4.62 17.57 7.53
C CYS A 205 4.81 18.92 6.82
N PHE A 206 5.57 18.93 5.73
CA PHE A 206 5.83 20.15 4.93
C PHE A 206 6.51 21.31 5.70
N THR A 207 7.15 21.03 6.83
CA THR A 207 7.92 22.01 7.60
C THR A 207 9.39 21.59 7.73
N TRP A 208 10.23 22.54 8.15
CA TRP A 208 11.62 22.29 8.51
C TRP A 208 11.89 22.78 9.92
N ASN A 209 12.50 21.93 10.74
CA ASN A 209 12.98 22.33 12.06
C ASN A 209 14.17 23.29 11.92
N LYS A 210 13.96 24.59 12.11
CA LYS A 210 15.00 25.62 11.93
C LYS A 210 16.17 25.53 12.92
N LYS A 211 16.03 24.79 14.02
CA LYS A 211 17.14 24.52 14.96
C LYS A 211 18.08 23.44 14.41
N TYR A 212 17.52 22.40 13.78
CA TYR A 212 18.29 21.28 13.25
C TYR A 212 18.76 21.51 11.81
N PHE A 213 17.92 22.17 11.01
CA PHE A 213 18.11 22.47 9.60
C PHE A 213 17.83 23.96 9.37
N PRO A 214 18.76 24.85 9.76
CA PRO A 214 18.57 26.29 9.66
C PRO A 214 18.43 26.77 8.21
N ASP A 215 19.14 26.14 7.27
CA ASP A 215 19.13 26.47 5.85
C ASP A 215 19.08 25.20 4.98
N PRO A 216 17.91 24.55 4.87
CA PRO A 216 17.75 23.30 4.15
C PRO A 216 18.02 23.46 2.65
N VAL A 217 17.68 24.61 2.06
CA VAL A 217 17.92 24.90 0.63
C VAL A 217 19.42 24.89 0.33
N ARG A 218 20.23 25.56 1.17
CA ARG A 218 21.69 25.50 1.05
C ARG A 218 22.21 24.08 1.21
N MET A 219 21.78 23.36 2.25
CA MET A 219 22.23 21.99 2.52
C MET A 219 21.94 21.07 1.33
N ILE A 220 20.71 21.09 0.81
CA ILE A 220 20.30 20.25 -0.33
C ILE A 220 21.12 20.60 -1.58
N ARG A 221 21.36 21.88 -1.83
CA ARG A 221 22.21 22.32 -2.94
C ARG A 221 23.66 21.83 -2.80
N GLU A 222 24.22 21.87 -1.60
CA GLU A 222 25.57 21.35 -1.33
C GLU A 222 25.64 19.83 -1.55
N LEU A 223 24.66 19.08 -1.03
CA LEU A 223 24.53 17.64 -1.28
C LEU A 223 24.39 17.33 -2.78
N ALA A 224 23.60 18.12 -3.51
CA ALA A 224 23.44 17.99 -4.95
C ALA A 224 24.73 18.27 -5.72
N ALA A 225 25.55 19.23 -5.28
CA ALA A 225 26.86 19.51 -5.87
C ALA A 225 27.84 18.34 -5.69
N ASP A 226 27.71 17.61 -4.58
CA ASP A 226 28.46 16.37 -4.32
C ASP A 226 27.83 15.14 -5.00
N GLY A 227 26.76 15.31 -5.78
CA GLY A 227 26.10 14.27 -6.56
C GLY A 227 25.01 13.48 -5.83
N PHE A 228 24.63 13.87 -4.62
CA PHE A 228 23.54 13.23 -3.89
C PHE A 228 22.17 13.81 -4.24
N LYS A 229 21.14 12.98 -4.15
CA LYS A 229 19.73 13.38 -4.16
C LYS A 229 19.19 13.36 -2.74
N THR A 230 18.48 14.41 -2.35
CA THR A 230 17.81 14.43 -1.04
C THR A 230 16.39 13.90 -1.19
N VAL A 231 16.05 12.89 -0.41
CA VAL A 231 14.69 12.34 -0.27
C VAL A 231 14.19 12.68 1.12
N VAL A 232 12.94 13.12 1.25
CA VAL A 232 12.33 13.42 2.56
C VAL A 232 11.08 12.59 2.78
N MET A 233 10.85 12.22 4.03
CA MET A 233 9.66 11.50 4.48
C MET A 233 8.43 12.41 4.54
N ILE A 234 7.24 11.92 4.18
CA ILE A 234 5.94 12.55 4.45
C ILE A 234 4.93 11.49 4.89
N ASP A 235 4.26 11.72 6.02
CA ASP A 235 3.18 10.88 6.52
C ASP A 235 1.81 11.49 6.19
N PRO A 236 0.75 10.68 6.04
CA PRO A 236 -0.61 11.20 5.85
C PRO A 236 -1.22 11.77 7.13
N GLY A 237 -0.67 11.45 8.31
CA GLY A 237 -1.14 11.95 9.60
C GLY A 237 -0.81 13.42 9.82
N ILE A 238 -1.80 14.31 9.66
CA ILE A 238 -1.63 15.75 9.88
C ILE A 238 -1.91 16.09 11.35
N LYS A 239 -0.87 16.54 12.05
CA LYS A 239 -0.93 16.97 13.46
C LYS A 239 -2.10 17.93 13.70
N VAL A 240 -2.92 17.65 14.71
CA VAL A 240 -3.98 18.55 15.17
C VAL A 240 -3.34 19.71 15.95
N ASP A 241 -3.19 20.85 15.29
CA ASP A 241 -2.60 22.07 15.83
C ASP A 241 -3.17 23.30 15.12
N GLU A 242 -3.93 24.14 15.83
CA GLU A 242 -4.58 25.33 15.26
C GLU A 242 -3.58 26.40 14.76
N ASN A 243 -2.29 26.30 15.13
CA ASN A 243 -1.23 27.17 14.61
C ASN A 243 -0.51 26.59 13.38
N TYR A 244 -0.87 25.37 12.97
CA TYR A 244 -0.28 24.69 11.82
C TYR A 244 -1.14 24.89 10.58
N TRP A 245 -0.60 25.59 9.59
CA TRP A 245 -1.35 26.05 8.42
C TRP A 245 -2.00 24.92 7.61
N VAL A 246 -1.31 23.78 7.42
CA VAL A 246 -1.86 22.61 6.69
C VAL A 246 -3.07 22.04 7.43
N PHE A 247 -2.98 21.92 8.76
CA PHE A 247 -4.11 21.46 9.56
C PHE A 247 -5.29 22.41 9.46
N LYS A 248 -5.03 23.71 9.63
CA LYS A 248 -6.05 24.75 9.55
C LYS A 248 -6.78 24.73 8.20
N GLU A 249 -6.03 24.70 7.11
CA GLU A 249 -6.60 24.68 5.75
C GLU A 249 -7.41 23.39 5.50
N GLY A 250 -6.87 22.23 5.87
CA GLY A 250 -7.58 20.96 5.72
C GLY A 250 -8.88 20.90 6.53
N LYS A 251 -8.88 21.48 7.74
CA LYS A 251 -10.06 21.57 8.60
C LYS A 251 -11.10 22.54 8.05
N GLU A 252 -10.69 23.75 7.65
CA GLU A 252 -11.58 24.78 7.11
C GLU A 252 -12.28 24.33 5.82
N ASN A 253 -11.61 23.51 5.00
CA ASN A 253 -12.16 23.00 3.73
C ASN A 253 -12.77 21.59 3.83
N ASN A 254 -12.84 20.98 5.02
CA ASN A 254 -13.36 19.63 5.24
C ASN A 254 -12.64 18.54 4.42
N TYR A 255 -11.31 18.59 4.36
CA TYR A 255 -10.48 17.65 3.57
C TYR A 255 -10.10 16.36 4.31
N PHE A 256 -10.36 16.27 5.62
CA PHE A 256 -10.04 15.09 6.40
C PHE A 256 -11.15 14.03 6.38
N CYS A 257 -10.77 12.76 6.45
CA CYS A 257 -11.66 11.63 6.63
C CYS A 257 -12.58 11.83 7.84
N ARG A 258 -13.78 11.22 7.80
CA ARG A 258 -14.78 11.30 8.88
C ARG A 258 -15.17 9.92 9.36
N ARG A 259 -15.75 9.85 10.55
CA ARG A 259 -16.32 8.66 11.18
C ARG A 259 -17.80 8.54 10.82
N SER A 260 -18.42 7.44 11.25
CA SER A 260 -19.86 7.20 11.03
C SER A 260 -20.79 8.18 11.75
N ASP A 261 -20.31 8.80 12.84
CA ASP A 261 -20.99 9.84 13.61
C ASP A 261 -20.71 11.28 13.11
N ASP A 262 -20.07 11.40 11.93
CA ASP A 262 -19.70 12.65 11.26
C ASP A 262 -18.58 13.46 11.94
N TYR A 263 -17.95 12.97 13.00
CA TYR A 263 -16.72 13.58 13.52
C TYR A 263 -15.53 13.28 12.60
N PHE A 264 -14.51 14.13 12.60
CA PHE A 264 -13.27 13.85 11.89
C PHE A 264 -12.61 12.57 12.43
N MET A 265 -12.04 11.77 11.52
CA MET A 265 -11.23 10.62 11.88
C MET A 265 -9.94 11.13 12.53
N GLU A 266 -9.78 10.79 13.81
CA GLU A 266 -8.57 11.09 14.59
C GLU A 266 -7.82 9.81 14.97
N GLY A 267 -6.50 9.90 14.97
CA GLY A 267 -5.59 8.81 15.36
C GLY A 267 -4.29 9.38 15.91
N HIS A 268 -3.57 8.58 16.70
CA HIS A 268 -2.25 8.97 17.18
C HIS A 268 -1.17 8.39 16.26
N VAL A 269 -0.22 9.23 15.85
CA VAL A 269 1.00 8.85 15.11
C VAL A 269 2.18 9.65 15.71
N TRP A 270 3.29 9.84 14.97
CA TRP A 270 4.50 10.52 15.43
C TRP A 270 4.29 11.92 16.05
N PRO A 271 3.49 12.84 15.45
CA PRO A 271 3.25 14.14 16.07
C PRO A 271 2.25 14.11 17.24
N GLY A 272 1.74 12.94 17.63
CA GLY A 272 0.63 12.79 18.56
C GLY A 272 -0.70 12.72 17.82
N ARG A 273 -1.71 13.46 18.28
CA ARG A 273 -3.06 13.47 17.69
C ARG A 273 -3.03 14.02 16.26
N CYS A 274 -3.56 13.26 15.31
CA CYS A 274 -3.60 13.56 13.88
C CYS A 274 -5.03 13.46 13.32
N GLN A 275 -5.26 14.17 12.22
CA GLN A 275 -6.35 13.94 11.27
C GLN A 275 -5.75 13.57 9.91
N PHE A 276 -6.51 12.84 9.09
CA PHE A 276 -5.99 12.20 7.89
C PHE A 276 -6.73 12.70 6.65
N PRO A 277 -6.03 13.22 5.62
CA PRO A 277 -6.66 13.64 4.37
C PRO A 277 -7.40 12.50 3.69
N ASP A 278 -8.58 12.78 3.16
CA ASP A 278 -9.33 11.82 2.36
C ASP A 278 -8.83 11.80 0.91
N PHE A 279 -7.80 11.00 0.65
CA PHE A 279 -7.22 10.86 -0.69
C PHE A 279 -8.16 10.27 -1.73
N THR A 280 -9.34 9.77 -1.35
CA THR A 280 -10.34 9.35 -2.33
C THR A 280 -11.03 10.54 -3.02
N ASN A 281 -10.98 11.72 -2.40
CA ASN A 281 -11.48 12.96 -2.98
C ASN A 281 -10.45 13.60 -3.94
N PRO A 282 -10.77 13.83 -5.23
CA PRO A 282 -9.86 14.48 -6.18
C PRO A 282 -9.41 15.88 -5.75
N VAL A 283 -10.26 16.65 -5.06
CA VAL A 283 -9.92 18.00 -4.58
C VAL A 283 -8.83 17.92 -3.50
N VAL A 284 -8.92 16.92 -2.61
CA VAL A 284 -7.91 16.69 -1.56
C VAL A 284 -6.58 16.26 -2.16
N ARG A 285 -6.59 15.45 -3.24
CA ARG A 285 -5.37 15.07 -3.95
C ARG A 285 -4.67 16.27 -4.59
N GLU A 286 -5.42 17.18 -5.19
CA GLU A 286 -4.86 18.41 -5.79
C GLU A 286 -4.27 19.32 -4.70
N TRP A 287 -5.02 19.55 -3.62
CA TRP A 287 -4.53 20.32 -2.46
C TRP A 287 -3.26 19.70 -1.88
N TRP A 288 -3.25 18.40 -1.61
CA TRP A 288 -2.09 17.68 -1.07
C TRP A 288 -0.87 17.80 -1.99
N GLY A 289 -1.06 17.67 -3.30
CA GLY A 289 -0.01 17.86 -4.29
C GLY A 289 0.63 19.25 -4.23
N GLY A 290 -0.18 20.30 -4.06
CA GLY A 290 0.29 21.67 -3.89
C GLY A 290 1.19 21.88 -2.67
N LEU A 291 0.99 21.12 -1.58
CA LEU A 291 1.81 21.24 -0.36
C LEU A 291 3.29 20.88 -0.57
N TYR A 292 3.60 20.13 -1.64
CA TYR A 292 4.98 19.74 -1.97
C TYR A 292 5.79 20.87 -2.63
N GLU A 293 5.16 21.95 -3.11
CA GLU A 293 5.83 23.03 -3.87
C GLU A 293 7.06 23.57 -3.12
N GLY A 294 6.91 23.92 -1.85
CA GLY A 294 8.02 24.43 -1.03
C GLY A 294 9.17 23.44 -0.81
N LEU A 295 8.90 22.13 -0.84
CA LEU A 295 9.95 21.08 -0.75
C LEU A 295 10.65 20.89 -2.10
N VAL A 296 9.89 20.92 -3.20
CA VAL A 296 10.43 20.86 -4.57
C VAL A 296 11.32 22.07 -4.85
N ASP A 297 10.87 23.28 -4.49
CA ASP A 297 11.63 24.52 -4.63
C ASP A 297 12.92 24.53 -3.80
N ALA A 298 12.92 23.83 -2.66
CA ALA A 298 14.12 23.63 -1.85
C ALA A 298 15.14 22.66 -2.48
N GLY A 299 14.76 21.96 -3.56
CA GLY A 299 15.60 21.02 -4.29
C GLY A 299 15.45 19.55 -3.88
N VAL A 300 14.41 19.21 -3.10
CA VAL A 300 14.10 17.81 -2.76
C VAL A 300 13.84 17.02 -4.05
N ALA A 301 14.50 15.88 -4.20
CA ALA A 301 14.52 15.10 -5.43
C ALA A 301 13.52 13.93 -5.44
N GLY A 302 13.01 13.55 -4.26
CA GLY A 302 12.04 12.48 -4.11
C GLY A 302 11.37 12.50 -2.74
N PHE A 303 10.28 11.75 -2.62
CA PHE A 303 9.48 11.69 -1.40
C PHE A 303 9.26 10.25 -0.99
N TRP A 304 9.48 9.95 0.28
CA TRP A 304 9.12 8.69 0.91
C TRP A 304 7.76 8.90 1.58
N ASN A 305 6.73 8.19 1.13
CA ASN A 305 5.43 8.16 1.81
C ASN A 305 5.40 6.95 2.74
N ASP A 306 5.14 7.19 4.02
CA ASP A 306 5.09 6.14 5.04
C ASP A 306 3.82 6.24 5.89
N MET A 307 3.59 5.26 6.75
CA MET A 307 2.45 5.21 7.68
C MET A 307 1.08 5.29 6.97
N ASN A 308 1.02 4.80 5.73
CA ASN A 308 -0.06 5.06 4.77
C ASN A 308 -1.02 3.89 4.54
N GLU A 309 -1.06 2.93 5.46
CA GLU A 309 -2.07 1.89 5.51
C GLU A 309 -3.52 2.38 5.56
N PRO A 310 -3.91 3.43 6.33
CA PRO A 310 -3.15 4.39 7.17
C PRO A 310 -2.90 3.93 8.62
N ALA A 311 -1.67 4.12 9.12
CA ALA A 311 -1.29 3.70 10.46
C ALA A 311 -1.95 4.55 11.56
N VAL A 312 -2.42 3.86 12.61
CA VAL A 312 -2.88 4.47 13.87
C VAL A 312 -2.25 3.69 15.01
N PHE A 313 -1.46 4.35 15.84
CA PHE A 313 -0.74 3.70 16.93
C PHE A 313 -1.70 2.98 17.89
N GLY A 314 -1.36 1.73 18.21
CA GLY A 314 -2.16 0.84 19.03
C GLY A 314 -3.24 0.05 18.28
N ALA A 315 -3.74 0.55 17.15
CA ALA A 315 -4.74 -0.13 16.33
C ALA A 315 -4.16 -0.75 15.04
N GLY A 316 -3.01 -0.26 14.57
CA GLY A 316 -2.35 -0.71 13.34
C GLY A 316 -2.96 -0.13 12.06
N THR A 317 -4.25 0.20 12.05
CA THR A 317 -4.92 0.89 10.94
C THR A 317 -6.21 1.58 11.40
N PHE A 318 -6.96 2.17 10.47
CA PHE A 318 -8.26 2.79 10.73
C PHE A 318 -9.31 1.78 11.23
N PRO A 319 -10.31 2.24 12.02
CA PRO A 319 -11.50 1.44 12.28
C PRO A 319 -12.40 1.39 11.05
N ASN A 320 -13.22 0.34 10.93
CA ASN A 320 -13.98 0.02 9.71
C ASN A 320 -15.09 1.04 9.32
N ASP A 321 -15.49 1.93 10.23
CA ASP A 321 -16.56 2.91 10.01
C ASP A 321 -16.05 4.31 9.62
N VAL A 322 -14.78 4.42 9.21
CA VAL A 322 -14.29 5.63 8.52
C VAL A 322 -14.99 5.73 7.17
N ARG A 323 -15.47 6.93 6.86
CA ARG A 323 -16.16 7.26 5.61
C ARG A 323 -15.22 7.99 4.67
N HIS A 324 -15.32 7.62 3.39
CA HIS A 324 -14.54 8.20 2.30
C HIS A 324 -15.45 8.81 1.23
N ASN A 325 -14.97 9.85 0.56
CA ASN A 325 -15.68 10.53 -0.53
C ASN A 325 -16.14 9.56 -1.64
N TYR A 326 -15.33 8.54 -1.95
CA TYR A 326 -15.67 7.56 -2.99
C TYR A 326 -16.91 6.72 -2.65
N GLU A 327 -17.22 6.51 -1.38
CA GLU A 327 -18.35 5.70 -0.93
C GLU A 327 -19.70 6.40 -1.17
N PHE A 328 -19.70 7.73 -1.28
CA PHE A 328 -20.89 8.51 -1.60
C PHE A 328 -21.24 8.49 -3.10
N PHE A 329 -20.26 8.26 -3.98
CA PHE A 329 -20.49 8.15 -5.43
C PHE A 329 -21.11 6.81 -5.84
N VAL A 330 -20.86 5.73 -5.10
CA VAL A 330 -21.47 4.41 -5.37
C VAL A 330 -22.95 4.39 -4.96
N ARG A 331 -23.37 5.25 -4.01
CA ARG A 331 -24.77 5.34 -3.57
C ARG A 331 -25.61 6.37 -4.33
N SER A 332 -25.02 7.32 -5.06
CA SER A 332 -25.76 8.41 -5.71
C SER A 332 -26.40 8.07 -7.06
N ASN A 333 -26.24 6.85 -7.57
CA ASN A 333 -26.88 6.39 -8.82
C ASN A 333 -28.09 5.46 -8.59
N PHE A 334 -28.57 5.35 -7.35
CA PHE A 334 -29.82 4.66 -7.03
C PHE A 334 -30.71 5.56 -6.18
N ILE A 335 -31.37 6.54 -6.83
CA ILE A 335 -32.67 7.09 -6.42
C ILE A 335 -33.59 7.02 -7.62
#